data_AF-A0A7S2Q544-F1
#
_entry.id   AF-A0A7S2Q544-F1
#
_cell.length_a   1.000
_cell.length_b   1.000
_cell.length_c   1.000
_cell.angle_alpha   90.00
_cell.angle_beta   90.00
_cell.angle_gamma   90.00
#
_symmetry.space_group_name_H-M   'P 1'
#
loop_
_entity.id
_entity.type
_entity.pdbx_description
1 polymer ?
#
loop_
_entity_poly.entity_id
_entity_poly.type
_entity_poly.pdbx_seq_one_letter_code
_entity_poly.pdbx_strand_id
1 'polypeptide(L)'
;AEHFRSLEYHHVEVLESQEAKLDRLRSIVQTYEPNQDRQVVVVVKDASTLPVLDLVGGLVDQADYVAVGRQTPKAKWRQAIEGFRTGNIFVLVVAGDACGRPDLDLGRLVSVLVFFDFPASVALHALGSYRLAAVPT
;
A
#
# COMPACT_ATOMS: atom_id res chain seq x y z
N ALA A 1 -31.72 -9.83 3.99
CA ALA A 1 -31.22 -9.83 2.61
C ALA A 1 -29.78 -9.35 2.66
N GLU A 2 -28.81 -10.27 2.56
CA GLU A 2 -27.38 -9.97 2.73
C GLU A 2 -26.60 -10.57 1.55
N HIS A 3 -26.88 -10.03 0.35
CA HIS A 3 -25.99 -10.21 -0.79
C HIS A 3 -24.83 -9.21 -0.69
N PHE A 4 -23.69 -9.55 -1.30
CA PHE A 4 -22.40 -8.83 -1.21
C PHE A 4 -21.64 -9.00 0.12
N ARG A 5 -21.21 -10.24 0.39
CA ARG A 5 -19.81 -10.43 0.76
C ARG A 5 -18.98 -10.07 -0.47
N SER A 6 -18.30 -8.93 -0.45
CA SER A 6 -17.35 -8.55 -1.51
C SER A 6 -16.27 -9.62 -1.61
N LEU A 7 -16.07 -10.17 -2.80
CA LEU A 7 -15.05 -11.18 -3.05
C LEU A 7 -13.66 -10.56 -2.85
N GLU A 8 -12.95 -11.01 -1.82
CA GLU A 8 -11.55 -10.64 -1.58
C GLU A 8 -10.68 -11.31 -2.65
N TYR A 9 -10.42 -10.59 -3.75
CA TYR A 9 -9.60 -11.08 -4.86
C TYR A 9 -8.11 -10.91 -4.54
N HIS A 10 -7.47 -11.98 -4.07
CA HIS A 10 -6.02 -12.05 -3.97
C HIS A 10 -5.41 -12.49 -5.30
N HIS A 11 -4.62 -11.61 -5.92
CA HIS A 11 -3.84 -11.93 -7.12
C HIS A 11 -2.35 -11.96 -6.77
N VAL A 12 -1.64 -12.99 -7.22
CA VAL A 12 -0.21 -13.18 -6.96
C VAL A 12 0.48 -13.41 -8.31
N GLU A 13 1.48 -12.57 -8.60
CA GLU A 13 2.28 -12.63 -9.81
C GLU A 13 3.75 -12.89 -9.42
N VAL A 14 4.41 -13.77 -10.18
CA VAL A 14 5.85 -14.03 -10.03
C VAL A 14 6.57 -13.37 -11.20
N LEU A 15 7.39 -12.37 -10.90
CA LEU A 15 8.14 -11.58 -11.86
C LEU A 15 9.64 -11.66 -11.54
N GLU A 16 10.44 -12.07 -12.51
CA GLU A 16 11.85 -12.44 -12.30
C GLU A 16 12.80 -11.23 -12.19
N SER A 17 12.48 -10.12 -12.87
CA SER A 17 13.29 -8.90 -12.86
C SER A 17 12.62 -7.75 -12.09
N GLN A 18 13.45 -6.87 -11.53
CA GLN A 18 12.98 -5.64 -10.87
C GLN A 18 12.28 -4.71 -11.87
N GLU A 19 12.74 -4.66 -13.13
CA GLU A 19 12.15 -3.90 -14.22
C GLU A 19 10.70 -4.36 -14.49
N ALA A 20 10.48 -5.67 -14.66
CA ALA A 20 9.13 -6.22 -14.86
C ALA A 20 8.18 -5.91 -13.70
N LYS A 21 8.68 -5.90 -12.44
CA LYS A 21 7.90 -5.46 -11.28
C LYS A 21 7.54 -3.99 -11.34
N LEU A 22 8.47 -3.11 -11.75
CA LEU A 22 8.22 -1.68 -11.89
C LEU A 22 7.19 -1.41 -12.99
N ASP A 23 7.28 -2.07 -14.14
CA ASP A 23 6.29 -1.93 -15.22
C ASP A 23 4.92 -2.51 -14.84
N ARG A 24 4.89 -3.57 -14.03
CA ARG A 24 3.63 -4.07 -13.48
C ARG A 24 3.02 -3.10 -12.46
N LEU A 25 3.83 -2.52 -11.57
CA LEU A 25 3.38 -1.48 -10.63
C LEU A 25 2.88 -0.23 -11.37
N ARG A 26 3.60 0.21 -12.41
CA ARG A 26 3.18 1.29 -13.33
C ARG A 26 1.76 1.02 -13.86
N SER A 27 1.56 -0.17 -14.41
CA SER A 27 0.27 -0.61 -14.96
C SER A 27 -0.83 -0.58 -13.89
N ILE A 28 -0.55 -1.01 -12.66
CA ILE A 28 -1.51 -0.94 -11.54
C ILE A 28 -1.86 0.51 -11.21
N VAL A 29 -0.88 1.37 -10.93
CA VAL A 29 -1.11 2.79 -10.56
C VAL A 29 -1.90 3.52 -11.64
N GLN A 30 -1.58 3.27 -12.92
CA GLN A 30 -2.32 3.84 -14.06
C GLN A 30 -3.74 3.27 -14.23
N THR A 31 -3.98 2.01 -13.87
CA THR A 31 -5.32 1.38 -14.01
C THR A 31 -6.35 1.95 -13.03
N TYR A 32 -5.91 2.33 -11.83
CA TYR A 32 -6.82 2.83 -10.81
C TYR A 32 -7.13 4.33 -10.96
N GLU A 33 -6.18 5.09 -11.52
CA GLU A 33 -6.13 6.56 -11.66
C GLU A 33 -6.22 7.32 -10.32
N PRO A 34 -5.64 8.52 -10.17
CA PRO A 34 -5.74 9.32 -8.95
C PRO A 34 -7.20 9.59 -8.56
N ASN A 35 -7.70 8.84 -7.58
CA ASN A 35 -9.09 8.87 -7.14
C ASN A 35 -9.18 8.47 -5.66
N GLN A 36 -9.96 9.24 -4.90
CA GLN A 36 -10.07 9.16 -3.44
C GLN A 36 -10.64 7.82 -2.94
N ASP A 37 -11.43 7.12 -3.76
CA ASP A 37 -12.00 5.80 -3.43
C ASP A 37 -11.10 4.63 -3.89
N ARG A 38 -10.02 4.91 -4.64
CA ARG A 38 -9.22 3.89 -5.37
C ARG A 38 -7.77 3.80 -4.93
N GLN A 39 -7.50 4.25 -3.72
CA GLN A 39 -6.15 4.44 -3.17
C GLN A 39 -5.32 3.13 -3.16
N VAL A 40 -4.03 3.29 -3.43
CA VAL A 40 -3.06 2.21 -3.59
C VAL A 40 -2.02 2.25 -2.46
N VAL A 41 -1.82 1.11 -1.80
CA VAL A 41 -0.76 0.91 -0.81
C VAL A 41 0.30 0.00 -1.43
N VAL A 42 1.56 0.43 -1.41
CA VAL A 42 2.69 -0.34 -1.95
C VAL A 42 3.67 -0.67 -0.83
N VAL A 43 3.75 -1.95 -0.46
CA VAL A 43 4.70 -2.45 0.53
C VAL A 43 5.99 -2.88 -0.18
N VAL A 44 7.11 -2.28 0.24
CA VAL A 44 8.44 -2.43 -0.40
C VAL A 44 9.49 -2.88 0.60
N LYS A 45 10.55 -3.57 0.15
CA LYS A 45 11.79 -3.69 0.93
C LYS A 45 12.59 -2.39 0.81
N ASP A 46 13.40 -2.06 1.81
CA ASP A 46 14.18 -0.82 1.87
C ASP A 46 14.94 -0.52 0.56
N ALA A 47 15.64 -1.52 0.01
CA ALA A 47 16.39 -1.41 -1.24
C ALA A 47 15.54 -1.04 -2.48
N SER A 48 14.25 -1.37 -2.47
CA SER A 48 13.30 -1.09 -3.57
C SER A 48 12.56 0.23 -3.38
N THR A 49 12.72 0.90 -2.23
CA THR A 49 11.97 2.12 -1.89
C THR A 49 12.25 3.26 -2.85
N LEU A 50 13.52 3.51 -3.19
CA LEU A 50 13.88 4.60 -4.11
C LEU A 50 13.37 4.32 -5.55
N PRO A 51 13.64 3.16 -6.18
CA PRO A 51 13.08 2.85 -7.51
C PRO A 51 11.55 2.92 -7.59
N VAL A 52 10.84 2.52 -6.53
CA VAL A 52 9.37 2.63 -6.47
C VAL A 52 8.92 4.08 -6.31
N LEU A 53 9.62 4.90 -5.53
CA LEU A 53 9.31 6.33 -5.40
C LEU A 53 9.58 7.11 -6.68
N ASP A 54 10.69 6.83 -7.36
CA ASP A 54 11.04 7.46 -8.64
C ASP A 54 10.00 7.11 -9.72
N LEU A 55 9.53 5.85 -9.73
CA LEU A 55 8.42 5.43 -10.60
C LEU A 55 7.12 6.17 -10.27
N VAL A 56 6.69 6.17 -9.01
CA VAL A 56 5.41 6.77 -8.58
C VAL A 56 5.41 8.29 -8.80
N GLY A 57 6.50 8.98 -8.46
CA GLY A 57 6.66 10.43 -8.69
C GLY A 57 6.79 10.81 -10.18
N GLY A 58 7.01 9.84 -11.06
CA GLY A 58 6.89 10.00 -12.52
C GLY A 58 5.49 9.71 -13.07
N LEU A 59 4.52 9.35 -12.22
CA LEU A 59 3.16 8.97 -12.61
C LEU A 59 2.05 9.84 -11.98
N VAL A 60 2.30 10.42 -10.80
CA VAL A 60 1.33 11.24 -10.05
C VAL A 60 1.99 12.47 -9.44
N ASP A 61 1.21 13.50 -9.09
CA ASP A 61 1.75 14.74 -8.53
C ASP A 61 2.38 14.53 -7.15
N GLN A 62 3.35 15.39 -6.79
CA GLN A 62 4.07 15.31 -5.49
C GLN A 62 3.16 15.45 -4.25
N ALA A 63 1.93 15.93 -4.43
CA ALA A 63 0.92 15.98 -3.37
C ALA A 63 0.24 14.62 -3.14
N ASP A 64 0.15 13.78 -4.18
CA ASP A 64 -0.69 12.57 -4.21
C ASP A 64 0.02 11.30 -3.72
N TYR A 65 1.33 11.36 -3.45
CA TYR A 65 2.09 10.21 -2.95
C TYR A 65 2.98 10.54 -1.75
N VAL A 66 3.19 9.55 -0.89
CA VAL A 66 4.12 9.67 0.24
C VAL A 66 4.75 8.33 0.58
N ALA A 67 6.03 8.36 0.96
CA ALA A 67 6.70 7.22 1.57
C ALA A 67 6.82 7.35 3.08
N VAL A 68 6.60 6.23 3.77
CA VAL A 68 6.82 6.08 5.21
C VAL A 68 7.61 4.81 5.51
N GLY A 69 8.56 4.91 6.44
CA GLY A 69 9.37 3.79 6.91
C GLY A 69 9.69 3.92 8.40
N ARG A 70 10.46 2.98 8.96
CA ARG A 70 10.74 2.97 10.42
C ARG A 70 11.36 4.26 10.94
N GLN A 71 12.25 4.86 10.17
CA GLN A 71 12.94 6.12 10.52
C GLN A 71 12.07 7.38 10.32
N THR A 72 10.87 7.27 9.74
CA THR A 72 9.99 8.42 9.54
C THR A 72 9.52 9.00 10.89
N PRO A 73 9.73 10.30 11.16
CA PRO A 73 9.30 10.93 12.41
C PRO A 73 7.80 10.77 12.66
N LYS A 74 7.41 10.58 13.93
CA LYS A 74 6.01 10.27 14.31
C LYS A 74 4.99 11.31 13.81
N ALA A 75 5.37 12.59 13.74
CA ALA A 75 4.52 13.64 13.18
C ALA A 75 4.27 13.44 11.67
N LYS A 76 5.33 13.25 10.87
CA LYS A 76 5.22 12.98 9.42
C LYS A 76 4.49 11.66 9.14
N TRP A 77 4.70 10.63 9.98
CA TRP A 77 3.96 9.38 9.90
C TRP A 77 2.44 9.61 10.04
N ARG A 78 2.01 10.30 11.11
CA ARG A 78 0.59 10.62 11.33
C ARG A 78 -0.01 11.45 10.20
N GLN A 79 0.73 12.45 9.70
CA GLN A 79 0.30 13.27 8.56
C GLN A 79 0.10 12.43 7.30
N ALA A 80 1.00 11.48 7.00
CA ALA A 80 0.88 10.59 5.85
C ALA A 80 -0.33 9.65 5.97
N ILE A 81 -0.53 9.03 7.13
CA ILE A 81 -1.67 8.12 7.37
C ILE A 81 -3.01 8.88 7.34
N GLU A 82 -3.08 10.09 7.91
CA GLU A 82 -4.30 10.90 7.85
C GLU A 82 -4.56 11.44 6.44
N GLY A 83 -3.53 11.87 5.72
CA GLY A 83 -3.63 12.25 4.31
C GLY A 83 -4.18 11.11 3.44
N PHE A 84 -3.73 9.88 3.69
CA PHE A 84 -4.30 8.69 3.06
C PHE A 84 -5.77 8.49 3.49
N ARG A 85 -6.08 8.46 4.79
CA ARG A 85 -7.47 8.27 5.28
C ARG A 85 -8.48 9.33 4.81
N THR A 86 -8.01 10.50 4.38
CA THR A 86 -8.85 11.61 3.90
C THR A 86 -8.91 11.70 2.36
N GLY A 87 -8.35 10.74 1.63
CA GLY A 87 -8.32 10.75 0.17
C GLY A 87 -7.30 11.72 -0.45
N ASN A 88 -6.51 12.43 0.35
CA ASN A 88 -5.52 13.42 -0.11
C ASN A 88 -4.21 12.78 -0.59
N ILE A 89 -3.92 11.54 -0.19
CA ILE A 89 -2.80 10.74 -0.70
C ILE A 89 -3.39 9.57 -1.49
N PHE A 90 -3.16 9.51 -2.80
CA PHE A 90 -3.56 8.39 -3.64
C PHE A 90 -2.64 7.18 -3.49
N VAL A 91 -1.31 7.38 -3.41
CA VAL A 91 -0.33 6.29 -3.28
C VAL A 91 0.47 6.38 -1.98
N LEU A 92 0.31 5.39 -1.09
CA LEU A 92 1.10 5.26 0.13
C LEU A 92 2.15 4.16 -0.03
N VAL A 93 3.42 4.54 -0.08
CA VAL A 93 4.55 3.60 -0.09
C VAL A 93 5.00 3.32 1.35
N VAL A 94 5.01 2.05 1.75
CA VAL A 94 5.34 1.62 3.12
C VAL A 94 6.53 0.68 3.09
N ALA A 95 7.61 1.04 3.80
CA ALA A 95 8.73 0.12 4.02
C ALA A 95 8.26 -1.09 4.85
N GLY A 96 8.67 -2.30 4.45
CA GLY A 96 8.26 -3.55 5.09
C GLY A 96 8.62 -3.61 6.58
N ASP A 97 9.72 -2.97 6.98
CA ASP A 97 10.16 -2.87 8.37
C ASP A 97 9.25 -2.00 9.26
N ALA A 98 8.39 -1.18 8.63
CA ALA A 98 7.47 -0.26 9.29
C ALA A 98 6.03 -0.80 9.36
N CYS A 99 5.73 -1.92 8.69
CA CYS A 99 4.41 -2.54 8.69
C CYS A 99 3.94 -3.02 10.07
N GLY A 100 4.88 -3.28 11.00
CA GLY A 100 4.58 -3.65 12.38
C GLY A 100 4.28 -2.48 13.32
N ARG A 101 4.21 -1.22 12.84
CA ARG A 101 3.92 -0.06 13.69
C ARG A 101 2.43 -0.01 14.06
N PRO A 102 2.06 0.16 15.33
CA PRO A 102 0.65 0.31 15.73
C PRO A 102 0.01 1.62 15.24
N ASP A 103 0.83 2.59 14.83
CA ASP A 103 0.39 3.84 14.18
C ASP A 103 -0.02 3.62 12.69
N LEU A 104 -0.01 2.39 12.15
CA LEU A 104 -0.43 2.04 10.78
C LEU A 104 -1.90 1.58 10.76
N ASP A 105 -2.83 2.54 10.87
CA ASP A 105 -4.27 2.29 10.71
C ASP A 105 -4.81 2.98 9.45
N LEU A 106 -4.98 2.18 8.39
CA LEU A 106 -5.45 2.63 7.07
C LEU A 106 -6.98 2.62 6.92
N GLY A 107 -7.72 2.15 7.92
CA GLY A 107 -9.18 1.99 7.82
C GLY A 107 -9.62 1.07 6.67
N ARG A 108 -10.82 1.31 6.13
CA ARG A 108 -11.43 0.53 5.04
C ARG A 108 -11.08 1.01 3.62
N LEU A 109 -10.22 2.02 3.47
CA LEU A 109 -10.07 2.79 2.22
C LEU A 109 -9.00 2.23 1.26
N VAL A 110 -8.34 1.13 1.61
CA VAL A 110 -7.36 0.48 0.74
C VAL A 110 -8.08 -0.30 -0.35
N SER A 111 -8.17 0.28 -1.55
CA SER A 111 -8.70 -0.41 -2.73
C SER A 111 -7.69 -1.39 -3.35
N VAL A 112 -6.38 -1.11 -3.21
CA VAL A 112 -5.31 -2.00 -3.69
C VAL A 112 -4.18 -2.07 -2.68
N LEU A 113 -3.74 -3.30 -2.37
CA LEU A 113 -2.52 -3.57 -1.62
C LEU A 113 -1.53 -4.35 -2.49
N VAL A 114 -0.40 -3.73 -2.80
CA VAL A 114 0.67 -4.31 -3.61
C VAL A 114 1.86 -4.67 -2.73
N PHE A 115 2.26 -5.94 -2.69
CA PHE A 115 3.53 -6.36 -2.11
C PHE A 115 4.58 -6.45 -3.22
N PHE A 116 5.36 -5.37 -3.41
CA PHE A 116 6.35 -5.28 -4.49
C PHE A 116 7.46 -6.32 -4.35
N ASP A 117 7.87 -6.59 -3.10
CA ASP A 117 8.82 -7.65 -2.77
C ASP A 117 8.24 -8.61 -1.74
N PHE A 118 7.91 -9.81 -2.21
CA PHE A 118 7.50 -10.90 -1.33
C PHE A 118 8.62 -11.20 -0.31
N PRO A 119 8.34 -11.20 1.00
CA PRO A 119 9.29 -11.66 2.01
C PRO A 119 9.40 -13.20 1.96
N ALA A 120 10.58 -13.75 2.23
CA ALA A 120 10.80 -15.20 2.19
C ALA A 120 10.04 -15.97 3.30
N SER A 121 9.54 -15.28 4.33
CA SER A 121 8.68 -15.82 5.39
C SER A 121 7.20 -15.56 5.07
N VAL A 122 6.54 -16.54 4.48
CA VAL A 122 5.19 -16.49 3.86
C VAL A 122 4.04 -15.96 4.74
N ALA A 123 4.12 -16.01 6.08
CA ALA A 123 2.89 -16.09 6.89
C ALA A 123 2.71 -15.18 8.13
N LEU A 124 3.75 -14.57 8.72
CA LEU A 124 3.62 -14.02 10.09
C LEU A 124 3.12 -12.58 10.20
N HIS A 125 3.04 -11.86 9.09
CA HIS A 125 2.20 -10.67 8.94
C HIS A 125 1.94 -10.44 7.45
N ALA A 126 0.77 -10.88 6.98
CA ALA A 126 -0.03 -9.97 6.17
C ALA A 126 -0.37 -8.72 7.03
N LEU A 127 -1.26 -7.84 6.55
CA LEU A 127 -2.14 -7.16 7.51
C LEU A 127 -2.69 -8.23 8.47
N GLY A 128 -3.04 -7.88 9.71
CA GLY A 128 -3.90 -8.78 10.48
C GLY A 128 -5.16 -8.99 9.64
N SER A 129 -5.29 -10.13 8.94
CA SER A 129 -6.16 -10.28 7.75
C SER A 129 -7.65 -10.08 8.05
N TYR A 130 -7.97 -9.90 9.34
CA TYR A 130 -9.29 -9.97 9.91
C TYR A 130 -9.62 -8.86 10.93
N ARG A 131 -8.76 -7.85 11.21
CA ARG A 131 -9.22 -6.73 12.06
C ARG A 131 -10.28 -5.83 11.37
N LEU A 132 -10.57 -6.09 10.10
CA LEU A 132 -11.72 -5.55 9.36
C LEU A 132 -12.82 -6.58 9.04
N ALA A 133 -12.65 -7.85 9.40
CA ALA A 133 -13.57 -8.94 9.01
C ALA A 133 -14.12 -9.77 10.20
N ALA A 134 -13.70 -9.49 11.44
CA ALA A 134 -14.26 -10.05 12.69
C ALA A 134 -13.84 -9.21 13.92
N VAL A 135 -14.68 -8.81 14.90
CA VAL A 135 -16.16 -8.72 15.05
C VAL A 135 -16.44 -7.50 15.96
N PRO A 136 -17.49 -6.69 15.77
CA PRO A 136 -17.99 -5.78 16.81
C PRO A 136 -18.97 -6.52 17.74
N THR A 137 -18.64 -6.59 19.03
CA THR A 137 -19.61 -6.83 20.12
C THR A 137 -20.10 -5.49 20.67
#